data_AF-A0A916GRT9-F1
#
_entry.id   AF-A0A916GRT9-F1
#
_cell.length_a   1.000
_cell.length_b   1.000
_cell.length_c   1.000
_cell.angle_alpha   90.00
_cell.angle_beta   90.00
_cell.angle_gamma   90.00
#
_symmetry.space_group_name_H-M   'P 1'
#
loop_
_entity.id
_entity.type
_entity.pdbx_description
1 polymer ?
#
loop_
_entity_poly.entity_id
_entity_poly.type
_entity_poly.pdbx_seq_one_letter_code
_entity_poly.pdbx_strand_id
1 'polypeptide(L)'
;ELPDLPLSFDFADLRGYHYHSGAVFAAYSAGSPGAVALGGRYDQVGRSFGRGRPATGFSMDLRQIARLAPQAVPKGAILAPWPEDISLHAEIEKLRSRGETVMFALPGHEGSWREAGCDRIMTRRGAEWIIETLKED
;
A
#
# COMPACT_ATOMS: atom_id res chain seq x y z
N GLU A 1 5.46 -9.23 -23.55
CA GLU A 1 4.48 -8.39 -24.25
C GLU A 1 3.10 -8.64 -23.66
N LEU A 2 2.16 -7.69 -23.73
CA LEU A 2 0.80 -7.84 -23.24
C LEU A 2 -0.15 -7.93 -24.45
N PRO A 3 -0.22 -9.08 -25.13
CA PRO A 3 -0.94 -9.21 -26.41
C PRO A 3 -2.45 -9.01 -26.29
N ASP A 4 -3.00 -9.28 -25.10
CA ASP A 4 -4.44 -9.19 -24.83
C ASP A 4 -4.87 -7.84 -24.21
N LEU A 5 -3.97 -6.86 -24.13
CA LEU A 5 -4.32 -5.55 -23.60
C LEU A 5 -5.21 -4.82 -24.62
N PRO A 6 -6.47 -4.46 -24.29
CA PRO A 6 -7.33 -3.73 -25.20
C PRO A 6 -6.76 -2.33 -25.45
N LEU A 7 -6.54 -1.99 -26.73
CA LEU A 7 -6.04 -0.69 -27.16
C LEU A 7 -7.09 0.01 -28.02
N SER A 8 -7.27 1.31 -27.76
CA SER A 8 -8.10 2.21 -28.56
C SER A 8 -7.28 3.43 -28.94
N PHE A 9 -7.53 3.98 -30.13
CA PHE A 9 -6.85 5.18 -30.63
C PHE A 9 -7.87 6.32 -30.74
N ASP A 10 -7.61 7.40 -30.00
CA ASP A 10 -8.42 8.62 -30.02
C ASP A 10 -7.58 9.78 -30.57
N PHE A 11 -7.88 10.20 -31.80
CA PHE A 11 -7.22 11.33 -32.45
C PHE A 11 -7.76 12.69 -32.01
N ALA A 12 -8.85 12.72 -31.24
CA ALA A 12 -9.44 13.94 -30.70
C ALA A 12 -8.90 14.28 -29.29
N ASP A 13 -8.04 13.44 -28.71
CA ASP A 13 -7.43 13.70 -27.41
C ASP A 13 -6.34 14.77 -27.49
N LEU A 14 -6.71 16.01 -27.19
CA LEU A 14 -5.84 17.19 -27.22
C LEU A 14 -5.38 17.63 -25.82
N ARG A 15 -5.49 16.77 -24.79
CA ARG A 15 -5.10 17.12 -23.43
C ARG A 15 -3.62 17.49 -23.35
N GLY A 16 -3.32 18.54 -22.58
CA GLY A 16 -1.94 18.98 -22.39
C GLY A 16 -1.25 19.40 -23.69
N TYR A 17 -1.99 19.93 -24.67
CA TYR A 17 -1.48 20.30 -26.01
C TYR A 17 -0.18 21.12 -26.00
N HIS A 18 -0.02 22.04 -25.04
CA HIS A 18 1.19 22.85 -24.91
C HIS A 18 2.33 22.18 -24.15
N TYR A 19 2.05 21.07 -23.45
CA TYR A 19 2.99 20.29 -22.65
C TYR A 19 3.52 19.08 -23.42
N HIS A 20 2.65 18.32 -24.07
CA HIS A 20 3.01 17.14 -24.84
C HIS A 20 3.56 17.50 -26.22
N SER A 21 4.53 16.72 -26.68
CA SER A 21 5.24 16.96 -27.95
C SER A 21 5.25 15.75 -28.89
N GLY A 22 4.37 14.78 -28.65
CA GLY A 22 4.30 13.54 -29.41
C GLY A 22 3.19 12.63 -28.89
N ALA A 23 3.41 11.31 -28.96
CA ALA A 23 2.43 10.33 -28.50
C ALA A 23 2.01 10.58 -27.04
N VAL A 24 0.70 10.47 -26.81
CA VAL A 24 0.05 10.52 -25.50
C VAL A 24 -0.70 9.22 -25.27
N PHE A 25 -0.94 8.88 -24.01
CA PHE A 25 -1.73 7.73 -23.63
C PHE A 25 -2.51 7.98 -22.35
N ALA A 26 -3.61 7.25 -22.22
CA ALA A 26 -4.41 7.18 -21.01
C ALA A 26 -4.77 5.73 -20.72
N ALA A 27 -4.63 5.34 -19.46
CA ALA A 27 -5.07 4.04 -18.97
C ALA A 27 -6.41 4.20 -18.27
N TYR A 28 -7.34 3.29 -18.53
CA TYR A 28 -8.67 3.26 -17.94
C TYR A 28 -8.87 1.94 -17.20
N SER A 29 -9.63 1.98 -16.12
CA SER A 29 -10.01 0.80 -15.35
C SER A 29 -11.51 0.79 -15.13
N ALA A 30 -12.10 -0.41 -15.11
CA ALA A 30 -13.46 -0.59 -14.64
C ALA A 30 -13.63 0.00 -13.24
N GLY A 31 -14.81 0.58 -12.97
CA GLY A 31 -15.09 1.26 -11.70
C GLY A 31 -14.55 2.69 -11.61
N SER A 32 -13.86 3.19 -12.64
CA SER A 32 -13.39 4.57 -12.67
C SER A 32 -14.09 5.40 -13.76
N PRO A 33 -14.60 6.61 -13.44
CA PRO A 33 -15.24 7.47 -14.44
C PRO A 33 -14.24 8.18 -15.36
N GLY A 34 -12.94 8.06 -15.09
CA GLY A 34 -11.89 8.72 -15.86
C GLY A 34 -10.64 7.85 -15.96
N ALA A 35 -9.61 8.41 -16.60
CA ALA A 35 -8.33 7.74 -16.70
C ALA A 35 -7.70 7.57 -15.30
N VAL A 36 -7.11 6.40 -15.05
CA VAL A 36 -6.36 6.09 -13.83
C VAL A 36 -4.88 6.44 -13.96
N ALA A 37 -4.38 6.55 -15.19
CA ALA A 37 -3.06 7.07 -15.49
C ALA A 37 -3.08 7.88 -16.79
N LEU A 38 -2.27 8.92 -16.85
CA LEU A 38 -2.09 9.78 -18.01
C LEU A 38 -0.60 9.95 -18.27
N GLY A 39 -0.20 9.90 -19.53
CA GLY A 39 1.19 10.03 -19.88
C GLY A 39 1.41 10.37 -21.33
N GLY A 40 2.67 10.54 -21.67
CA GLY A 40 3.06 10.85 -23.03
C GLY A 40 4.47 11.37 -23.14
N ARG A 41 4.81 11.84 -24.33
CA ARG A 41 6.09 12.47 -24.63
C ARG A 41 6.04 13.98 -24.36
N TYR A 42 7.10 14.53 -23.77
CA TYR A 42 7.21 15.95 -23.42
C TYR A 42 8.67 16.45 -23.56
N ASP A 43 9.05 16.90 -24.75
CA ASP A 43 10.44 17.25 -25.05
C ASP A 43 10.82 18.68 -24.58
N GLN A 44 9.81 19.49 -24.24
CA GLN A 44 9.97 20.94 -24.07
C GLN A 44 10.06 21.41 -22.62
N VAL A 45 9.81 20.54 -21.63
CA VAL A 45 9.79 20.92 -20.20
C VAL A 45 11.13 21.50 -19.75
N GLY A 46 12.24 21.01 -20.28
CA GLY A 46 13.58 21.54 -19.98
C GLY A 46 13.89 22.91 -20.61
N ARG A 47 13.05 23.44 -21.52
CA ARG A 47 13.34 24.72 -22.22
C ARG A 47 13.41 25.91 -21.26
N SER A 48 12.55 25.93 -20.24
CA SER A 48 12.61 26.95 -19.18
C SER A 48 13.92 26.91 -18.37
N PHE A 49 14.64 25.79 -18.42
CA PHE A 49 15.92 25.57 -17.74
C PHE A 49 17.12 25.62 -18.71
N GLY A 50 16.94 26.18 -19.91
CA GLY A 50 18.02 26.44 -20.87
C GLY A 50 18.27 25.31 -21.89
N ARG A 51 17.61 24.16 -21.79
CA ARG A 51 17.72 23.09 -22.80
C ARG A 51 16.50 22.18 -22.82
N GLY A 52 15.78 22.15 -23.94
CA GLY A 52 14.81 21.08 -24.21
C GLY A 52 15.50 19.72 -24.31
N ARG A 53 14.99 18.72 -23.59
CA ARG A 53 15.49 17.34 -23.61
C ARG A 53 14.30 16.41 -23.85
N PRO A 54 14.39 15.46 -24.78
CA PRO A 54 13.34 14.47 -24.98
C PRO A 54 13.06 13.70 -23.71
N ALA A 55 11.78 13.54 -23.38
CA ALA A 55 11.34 12.85 -22.17
C ALA A 55 9.96 12.22 -22.37
N THR A 56 9.70 11.16 -21.61
CA THR A 56 8.40 10.51 -21.53
C THR A 56 8.14 10.03 -20.11
N GLY A 57 6.88 9.83 -19.77
CA GLY A 57 6.46 9.42 -18.44
C GLY A 57 4.95 9.48 -18.30
N PHE A 58 4.48 9.14 -17.12
CA PHE A 58 3.08 9.19 -16.75
C PHE A 58 2.93 9.57 -15.28
N SER A 59 1.71 9.95 -14.93
CA SER A 59 1.28 10.17 -13.56
C SER A 59 0.00 9.38 -13.30
N MET A 60 -0.21 9.01 -12.04
CA MET A 60 -1.44 8.37 -11.56
C MET A 60 -1.79 8.89 -10.16
N ASP A 61 -3.09 8.96 -9.86
CA ASP A 61 -3.55 9.24 -8.50
C ASP A 61 -3.63 7.92 -7.71
N LEU A 62 -2.67 7.73 -6.80
CA LEU A 62 -2.63 6.54 -5.95
C LEU A 62 -3.86 6.38 -5.06
N ARG A 63 -4.59 7.46 -4.73
CA ARG A 63 -5.85 7.38 -3.97
C ARG A 63 -6.96 6.77 -4.80
N GLN A 64 -7.01 7.10 -6.09
CA GLN A 64 -7.94 6.50 -7.04
C GLN A 64 -7.62 5.02 -7.23
N ILE A 65 -6.34 4.68 -7.39
CA ILE A 65 -5.90 3.27 -7.48
C ILE A 65 -6.25 2.50 -6.21
N ALA A 66 -5.96 3.03 -5.02
CA ALA A 66 -6.26 2.37 -3.74
C ALA A 66 -7.76 2.09 -3.54
N ARG A 67 -8.65 2.92 -4.09
CA ARG A 67 -10.10 2.70 -4.06
C ARG A 67 -10.57 1.59 -5.02
N LEU A 68 -9.86 1.43 -6.14
CA LEU A 68 -10.17 0.41 -7.15
C LEU A 68 -9.51 -0.94 -6.83
N ALA A 69 -8.42 -0.91 -6.08
CA ALA A 69 -7.71 -2.10 -5.66
C ALA A 69 -8.59 -2.97 -4.74
N PRO A 70 -8.50 -4.31 -4.85
CA PRO A 70 -9.13 -5.20 -3.89
C PRO A 70 -8.72 -4.82 -2.47
N GLN A 71 -9.70 -4.69 -1.58
CA GLN A 71 -9.43 -4.46 -0.16
C GLN A 71 -8.83 -5.75 0.41
N ALA A 72 -7.59 -5.68 0.88
CA ALA A 72 -7.02 -6.76 1.66
C ALA A 72 -7.77 -6.85 3.00
N VAL A 73 -8.21 -8.04 3.38
CA VAL A 73 -8.70 -8.28 4.75
C VAL A 73 -7.50 -8.14 5.68
N PRO A 74 -7.49 -7.17 6.62
CA PRO A 74 -6.38 -7.03 7.55
C PRO A 74 -6.25 -8.31 8.36
N LYS A 75 -5.04 -8.85 8.46
CA LYS A 75 -4.74 -9.91 9.42
C LYS A 75 -4.70 -9.28 10.81
N GLY A 76 -5.40 -9.86 11.77
CA GLY A 76 -5.41 -9.34 13.14
C GLY A 76 -4.02 -9.37 13.77
N ALA A 77 -3.76 -8.41 14.64
CA ALA A 77 -2.49 -8.27 15.33
C ALA A 77 -2.36 -9.28 16.48
N ILE A 78 -1.11 -9.57 16.84
CA ILE A 78 -0.76 -10.35 18.03
C ILE A 78 -0.46 -9.38 19.17
N LEU A 79 -1.18 -9.50 20.27
CA LEU A 79 -0.91 -8.76 21.50
C LEU A 79 0.23 -9.44 22.27
N ALA A 80 1.30 -8.71 22.53
CA ALA A 80 2.38 -9.11 23.41
C ALA A 80 2.18 -8.47 24.80
N PRO A 81 2.52 -9.16 25.90
CA PRO A 81 2.53 -8.54 27.23
C PRO A 81 3.53 -7.38 27.29
N TRP A 82 3.32 -6.45 28.23
CA TRP A 82 4.23 -5.32 28.44
C TRP A 82 5.69 -5.82 28.58
N PRO A 83 6.67 -5.19 27.90
CA PRO A 83 8.01 -5.75 27.78
C PRO A 83 8.76 -5.77 29.11
N GLU A 84 9.16 -6.96 29.54
CA GLU A 84 10.02 -7.15 30.73
C GLU A 84 11.21 -8.10 30.49
N ASP A 85 11.30 -8.78 29.34
CA ASP A 85 12.29 -9.86 29.10
C ASP A 85 12.89 -9.79 27.67
N ILE A 86 14.19 -10.05 27.55
CA ILE A 86 14.93 -10.18 26.27
C ILE A 86 14.37 -11.32 25.42
N SER A 87 13.95 -12.43 26.06
CA SER A 87 13.39 -13.59 25.36
C SER A 87 12.11 -13.24 24.60
N LEU A 88 11.28 -12.35 25.16
CA LEU A 88 10.06 -11.84 24.52
C LEU A 88 10.40 -11.01 23.29
N HIS A 89 11.37 -10.09 23.39
CA HIS A 89 11.79 -9.25 22.26
C HIS A 89 12.29 -10.08 21.08
N ALA A 90 13.12 -11.10 21.36
CA ALA A 90 13.62 -12.00 20.33
C ALA A 90 12.48 -12.74 19.60
N GLU A 91 11.43 -13.15 20.31
CA GLU A 91 10.29 -13.81 19.68
C GLU A 91 9.43 -12.82 18.88
N ILE A 92 9.22 -11.61 19.39
CA ILE A 92 8.53 -10.52 18.68
C ILE A 92 9.25 -10.18 17.37
N GLU A 93 10.57 -10.13 17.36
CA GLU A 93 11.36 -9.89 16.15
C GLU A 93 11.16 -11.01 15.11
N LYS A 94 11.17 -12.28 15.53
CA LYS A 94 10.88 -13.41 14.63
C LYS A 94 9.46 -13.36 14.06
N LEU A 95 8.48 -12.93 14.85
CA LEU A 95 7.10 -12.78 14.39
C LEU A 95 7.00 -11.66 13.36
N ARG A 96 7.60 -10.50 13.65
CA ARG A 96 7.63 -9.36 12.72
C ARG A 96 8.38 -9.68 11.43
N SER A 97 9.48 -10.43 11.48
CA SER A 97 10.20 -10.85 10.27
C SER A 97 9.39 -11.80 9.37
N ARG A 98 8.34 -12.45 9.91
CA ARG A 98 7.38 -13.27 9.16
C ARG A 98 6.15 -12.48 8.68
N GLY A 99 6.14 -11.17 8.88
CA GLY A 99 5.05 -10.27 8.47
C GLY A 99 3.88 -10.21 9.46
N GLU A 100 4.04 -10.70 10.70
CA GLU A 100 3.03 -10.49 11.75
C GLU A 100 3.12 -9.08 12.31
N THR A 101 1.95 -8.46 12.55
CA THR A 101 1.85 -7.24 13.34
C THR A 101 1.79 -7.62 14.82
N VAL A 102 2.70 -7.07 15.63
CA VAL A 102 2.76 -7.33 17.08
C VAL A 102 2.67 -6.02 17.85
N MET A 103 1.68 -5.92 18.73
CA MET A 103 1.39 -4.76 19.58
C MET A 103 1.64 -5.08 21.05
N PHE A 104 2.24 -4.16 21.80
CA PHE A 104 2.39 -4.33 23.24
C PHE A 104 1.10 -3.94 23.98
N ALA A 105 0.71 -4.75 24.95
CA ALA A 105 -0.32 -4.43 25.93
C ALA A 105 0.19 -3.31 26.85
N LEU A 106 -0.04 -2.06 26.45
CA LEU A 106 0.23 -0.87 27.26
C LEU A 106 -0.58 -0.93 28.57
N PRO A 107 0.03 -0.67 29.74
CA PRO A 107 -0.71 -0.59 31.00
C PRO A 107 -1.87 0.42 30.93
N GLY A 108 -3.01 0.08 31.54
CA GLY A 108 -4.18 0.97 31.63
C GLY A 108 -5.11 0.96 30.42
N HIS A 109 -4.98 -0.02 29.52
CA HIS A 109 -5.81 -0.19 28.32
C HIS A 109 -6.42 -1.60 28.24
N GLU A 110 -6.53 -2.29 29.39
CA GLU A 110 -7.11 -3.62 29.50
C GLU A 110 -8.53 -3.66 28.90
N GLY A 111 -8.86 -4.74 28.19
CA GLY A 111 -10.16 -4.91 27.51
C GLY A 111 -10.29 -4.25 26.14
N SER A 112 -9.44 -3.28 25.76
CA SER A 112 -9.56 -2.54 24.48
C SER A 112 -8.87 -3.20 23.27
N TRP A 113 -8.21 -4.36 23.47
CA TRP A 113 -7.27 -4.90 22.50
C TRP A 113 -7.90 -5.46 21.23
N ARG A 114 -9.12 -6.00 21.30
CA ARG A 114 -9.88 -6.44 20.12
C ARG A 114 -10.30 -5.27 19.24
N GLU A 115 -10.73 -4.17 19.86
CA GLU A 115 -11.08 -2.92 19.15
C GLU A 115 -9.86 -2.31 18.47
N ALA A 116 -8.68 -2.47 19.09
CA ALA A 116 -7.39 -2.09 18.50
C ALA A 116 -6.92 -3.04 17.37
N GLY A 117 -7.69 -4.07 17.04
CA GLY A 117 -7.41 -5.00 15.94
C GLY A 117 -6.55 -6.22 16.31
N CYS A 118 -6.34 -6.50 17.60
CA CYS A 118 -5.68 -7.73 18.03
C CYS A 118 -6.68 -8.91 18.04
N ASP A 119 -6.32 -10.03 17.45
CA ASP A 119 -7.11 -11.27 17.45
C ASP A 119 -6.44 -12.42 18.22
N ARG A 120 -5.16 -12.22 18.56
CA ARG A 120 -4.28 -13.22 19.16
C ARG A 120 -3.47 -12.59 20.28
N ILE A 121 -2.98 -13.40 21.21
CA ILE A 121 -2.15 -12.97 22.34
C ILE A 121 -0.96 -13.92 22.53
N MET A 122 0.18 -13.35 22.92
CA MET A 122 1.36 -14.11 23.35
C MET A 122 1.24 -14.46 24.82
N THR A 123 1.25 -15.75 25.13
CA THR A 123 1.24 -16.28 26.49
C THR A 123 2.49 -17.10 26.73
N ARG A 124 3.09 -16.96 27.92
CA ARG A 124 4.25 -17.78 28.32
C ARG A 124 3.75 -19.12 28.88
N ARG A 125 4.15 -20.23 28.27
CA ARG A 125 3.95 -21.59 28.81
C ARG A 125 5.31 -22.23 29.09
N GLY A 126 5.74 -22.21 30.35
CA GLY A 126 7.07 -22.65 30.74
C GLY A 126 8.16 -21.73 30.17
N ALA A 127 9.07 -22.28 29.38
CA ALA A 127 10.16 -21.53 28.73
C ALA A 127 9.78 -20.96 27.36
N GLU A 128 8.61 -21.32 26.82
CA GLU A 128 8.22 -20.97 25.45
C GLU A 128 7.12 -19.91 25.41
N TRP A 129 7.20 -19.08 24.37
CA TRP A 129 6.15 -18.14 23.99
C TRP A 129 5.23 -18.82 22.98
N ILE A 130 3.94 -18.89 23.30
CA ILE A 130 2.93 -19.44 22.41
C ILE A 130 1.92 -18.36 22.03
N ILE A 131 1.28 -18.53 20.87
CA ILE A 131 0.23 -17.65 20.39
C ILE A 131 -1.12 -18.34 20.60
N GLU A 132 -2.02 -17.65 21.28
CA GLU A 132 -3.38 -18.11 21.54
C GLU A 132 -4.39 -17.13 20.96
N THR A 133 -5.62 -17.58 20.71
CA THR A 133 -6.72 -16.66 20.37
C THR A 133 -7.00 -15.76 21.55
N LEU A 134 -7.06 -14.44 21.32
CA LEU A 134 -7.46 -13.49 22.34
C LEU A 134 -8.94 -13.71 22.68
N LYS A 135 -9.27 -14.11 23.91
CA LYS A 135 -10.66 -14.33 24.35
C LYS A 135 -11.39 -12.99 24.51
N GLU A 136 -12.72 -13.01 24.35
CA GLU A 136 -13.59 -11.89 24.74
C GLU A 136 -13.77 -11.91 26.27
N ASP A 137 -13.83 -10.73 26.88
CA ASP A 137 -14.35 -10.56 28.24
C ASP A 137 -15.89 -10.58 28.21
#